data_AF-A0A8T4RTG1-F1
#
_entry.id   AF-A0A8T4RTG1-F1
#
_cell.length_a   1.000
_cell.length_b   1.000
_cell.length_c   1.000
_cell.angle_alpha   90.00
_cell.angle_beta   90.00
_cell.angle_gamma   90.00
#
_symmetry.space_group_name_H-M   'P 1'
#
loop_
_entity.id
_entity.type
_entity.pdbx_description
1 polymer ?
#
loop_
_entity_poly.entity_id
_entity_poly.type
_entity_poly.pdbx_seq_one_letter_code
_entity_poly.pdbx_strand_id
1 'polypeptide(L)'
;MSPAPWIILGLIAVLAIAALAAYKLRNRKKRETDYLTFFIIGLFWVPIGIFSGNHFFTLMGFAFMVLGLLHKEKWKQNAECWKNLRMRKFGIISLILGLLIAVLIALYLRMKI
;
A
#
# COMPACT_ATOMS: atom_id res chain seq x y z
N MET A 1 -7.65 -1.60 -36.29
CA MET A 1 -6.43 -1.72 -35.45
C MET A 1 -6.77 -2.64 -34.30
N SER A 2 -6.36 -3.91 -34.38
CA SER A 2 -6.51 -4.84 -33.25
C SER A 2 -5.70 -4.28 -32.08
N PRO A 3 -6.27 -4.19 -30.86
CA PRO A 3 -5.46 -3.88 -29.69
C PRO A 3 -4.32 -4.88 -29.66
N ALA A 4 -3.08 -4.38 -29.61
CA ALA A 4 -1.90 -5.21 -29.60
C ALA A 4 -2.09 -6.27 -28.49
N PRO A 5 -1.87 -7.57 -28.76
CA PRO A 5 -2.14 -8.64 -27.79
C PRO A 5 -1.53 -8.40 -26.40
N TRP A 6 -0.44 -7.63 -26.37
CA TRP A 6 0.27 -7.15 -25.19
C TRP A 6 -0.53 -6.24 -24.26
N ILE A 7 -1.39 -5.37 -24.82
CA ILE A 7 -2.26 -4.47 -24.04
C ILE A 7 -3.31 -5.31 -23.30
N ILE A 8 -3.85 -6.32 -23.97
CA ILE A 8 -4.80 -7.27 -23.37
C ILE A 8 -4.12 -8.07 -22.26
N LEU A 9 -2.90 -8.53 -22.49
CA LEU A 9 -2.09 -9.25 -21.49
C LEU A 9 -1.78 -8.39 -20.26
N GLY A 10 -1.40 -7.13 -20.45
CA GLY A 10 -1.16 -6.17 -19.37
C GLY A 10 -2.42 -5.90 -18.55
N LEU A 11 -3.56 -5.72 -19.23
CA LEU A 11 -4.85 -5.52 -18.57
C LEU A 11 -5.28 -6.75 -17.75
N ILE A 12 -5.10 -7.96 -18.30
CA ILE A 12 -5.40 -9.21 -17.59
C ILE A 12 -4.51 -9.36 -16.36
N ALA A 13 -3.22 -9.02 -16.45
CA ALA A 13 -2.31 -9.06 -15.31
C ALA A 13 -2.77 -8.09 -14.20
N VAL A 14 -3.10 -6.84 -14.54
CA VAL A 14 -3.61 -5.85 -13.59
C VAL A 14 -4.91 -6.31 -12.93
N LEU A 15 -5.86 -6.84 -13.71
CA LEU A 15 -7.13 -7.36 -13.20
C LEU A 15 -6.93 -8.59 -12.30
N ALA A 16 -6.03 -9.50 -12.65
CA ALA A 16 -5.70 -10.67 -11.83
C ALA A 16 -5.10 -10.25 -10.47
N ILE A 17 -4.24 -9.23 -10.46
CA ILE A 17 -3.66 -8.66 -9.25
C ILE A 17 -4.73 -7.98 -8.40
N ALA A 18 -5.60 -7.18 -9.02
CA ALA A 18 -6.72 -6.52 -8.33
C ALA A 18 -7.69 -7.54 -7.74
N ALA A 19 -8.01 -8.62 -8.47
CA ALA A 19 -8.86 -9.70 -8.00
C ALA A 19 -8.22 -10.50 -6.86
N LEU A 20 -6.93 -10.84 -6.95
CA LEU A 20 -6.17 -11.49 -5.87
C LEU A 20 -6.09 -10.60 -4.62
N ALA A 21 -5.86 -9.30 -4.80
CA ALA A 21 -5.88 -8.33 -3.73
C ALA A 21 -7.26 -8.27 -3.07
N ALA A 22 -8.34 -8.13 -3.85
CA ALA A 22 -9.71 -8.07 -3.35
C ALA A 22 -10.11 -9.36 -2.62
N TYR A 23 -9.78 -10.53 -3.17
CA TYR A 23 -10.04 -11.83 -2.55
C TYR A 23 -9.30 -11.98 -1.21
N LYS A 24 -8.03 -11.57 -1.17
CA LYS A 24 -7.20 -11.62 0.04
C LYS A 24 -7.62 -10.56 1.07
N LEU A 25 -8.16 -9.42 0.64
CA LEU A 25 -8.75 -8.39 1.50
C LEU A 25 -10.09 -8.85 2.08
N ARG A 26 -10.93 -9.55 1.31
CA ARG A 26 -12.23 -10.10 1.74
C ARG A 26 -12.08 -11.07 2.92
N ASN A 27 -10.98 -11.82 2.98
CA ASN A 27 -10.71 -12.78 4.07
C ASN A 27 -9.91 -12.19 5.25
N ARG A 28 -9.71 -10.87 5.31
CA ARG A 28 -9.13 -10.24 6.50
C ARG A 28 -10.25 -10.07 7.53
N LYS A 29 -10.15 -10.76 8.67
CA LYS A 29 -10.86 -10.36 9.90
C LYS A 29 -10.70 -8.85 10.08
N LYS A 30 -11.79 -8.13 10.40
CA LYS A 30 -11.81 -6.68 10.66
C LYS A 30 -10.59 -6.34 11.51
N ARG A 31 -9.55 -5.81 10.86
CA ARG A 31 -8.33 -5.39 11.56
C ARG A 31 -8.71 -4.15 12.33
N GLU A 32 -8.40 -4.15 13.62
CA GLU A 32 -8.54 -2.93 14.41
C GLU A 32 -7.77 -1.81 13.73
N THR A 33 -8.43 -0.65 13.67
CA THR A 33 -7.93 0.55 13.00
C THR A 33 -6.62 0.96 13.62
N ASP A 34 -5.57 1.08 12.80
CA ASP A 34 -4.25 1.37 13.31
C ASP A 34 -3.98 2.87 13.46
N TYR A 35 -4.32 3.39 14.63
CA TYR A 35 -4.15 4.80 14.99
C TYR A 35 -2.68 5.25 15.04
N LEU A 36 -1.73 4.34 15.29
CA LEU A 36 -0.31 4.65 15.22
C LEU A 36 0.10 4.95 13.77
N THR A 37 -0.40 4.14 12.83
CA THR A 37 -0.15 4.37 11.40
C THR A 37 -0.74 5.69 10.92
N PHE A 38 -1.95 6.06 11.36
CA PHE A 38 -2.51 7.38 11.05
C PHE A 38 -1.65 8.53 11.58
N PHE A 39 -1.12 8.41 12.80
CA PHE A 39 -0.21 9.41 13.34
C PHE A 39 1.06 9.56 12.49
N ILE A 40 1.69 8.43 12.11
CA ILE A 40 2.90 8.43 11.28
C ILE A 40 2.61 9.01 9.89
N ILE A 41 1.51 8.63 9.25
CA ILE A 41 1.09 9.19 7.95
C ILE A 41 0.92 10.70 8.07
N GLY A 42 0.24 11.17 9.13
CA GLY A 42 0.07 12.60 9.39
C GLY A 42 1.41 13.33 9.51
N LEU A 43 2.35 12.75 10.27
CA LEU A 43 3.69 13.30 10.47
C LEU A 43 4.50 13.43 9.18
N PHE A 44 4.30 12.53 8.20
CA PHE A 44 4.92 12.65 6.87
C PHE A 44 4.18 13.63 5.96
N TRP A 45 2.85 13.70 6.03
CA TRP A 45 2.05 14.54 5.15
C TRP A 45 2.14 16.03 5.47
N VAL A 46 2.32 16.39 6.75
CA VAL A 46 2.53 17.79 7.15
C VAL A 46 3.75 18.44 6.47
N PRO A 47 4.98 17.89 6.59
CA PRO A 47 6.14 18.47 5.92
C PRO A 47 6.02 18.40 4.40
N ILE A 48 5.47 17.31 3.84
CA ILE A 48 5.25 17.21 2.38
C ILE A 48 4.30 18.32 1.90
N GLY A 49 3.23 18.60 2.63
CA GLY A 49 2.31 19.70 2.30
C GLY A 49 2.97 21.07 2.39
N ILE A 50 3.83 21.27 3.41
CA ILE A 50 4.59 22.52 3.55
C ILE A 50 5.58 22.69 2.38
N PHE A 51 6.37 21.66 2.05
CA PHE A 51 7.36 21.73 0.96
C PHE A 51 6.72 21.86 -0.42
N SER A 52 5.55 21.25 -0.64
CA SER A 52 4.80 21.35 -1.90
C SER A 52 3.93 22.60 -2.01
N GLY A 53 3.82 23.40 -0.93
CA GLY A 53 2.91 24.54 -0.86
C GLY A 53 1.42 24.15 -0.88
N ASN A 54 1.09 22.86 -0.77
CA ASN A 54 -0.27 22.37 -0.85
C ASN A 54 -0.93 22.28 0.53
N HIS A 55 -1.78 23.27 0.82
CA HIS A 55 -2.50 23.36 2.08
C HIS A 55 -3.42 22.17 2.36
N PHE A 56 -3.93 21.49 1.33
CA PHE A 56 -4.75 20.29 1.50
C PHE A 56 -3.96 19.16 2.16
N PHE A 57 -2.70 18.96 1.75
CA PHE A 57 -1.82 17.95 2.31
C PHE A 57 -1.39 18.28 3.73
N THR A 58 -1.13 19.55 4.02
CA THR A 58 -0.85 19.99 5.38
C THR A 58 -2.05 19.77 6.30
N LEU A 59 -3.26 20.15 5.86
CA LEU A 59 -4.49 20.01 6.64
C LEU A 59 -4.83 18.53 6.90
N MET A 60 -4.75 17.69 5.87
CA MET A 60 -4.95 16.24 6.00
C MET A 60 -3.89 15.61 6.90
N GLY A 61 -2.64 16.03 6.76
CA GLY A 61 -1.55 15.60 7.63
C GLY A 61 -1.85 15.91 9.09
N PHE A 62 -2.28 17.13 9.38
CA PHE A 62 -2.71 17.53 10.73
C PHE A 62 -3.91 16.73 11.23
N ALA A 63 -4.93 16.53 10.40
CA ALA A 63 -6.11 15.75 10.78
C ALA A 63 -5.74 14.30 11.15
N PHE A 64 -4.91 13.64 10.37
CA PHE A 64 -4.43 12.29 10.68
C PHE A 64 -3.53 12.25 11.91
N MET A 65 -2.70 13.27 12.11
CA MET A 65 -1.85 13.39 13.28
C MET A 65 -2.70 13.52 14.56
N VAL A 66 -3.71 14.39 14.55
CA VAL A 66 -4.63 14.58 15.68
C VAL A 66 -5.46 13.32 15.94
N LEU A 67 -6.02 12.69 14.91
CA LEU A 67 -6.78 11.44 15.04
C LEU A 67 -5.94 10.30 15.63
N GLY A 68 -4.68 10.22 15.22
CA GLY A 68 -3.72 9.25 15.76
C GLY A 68 -3.36 9.53 17.23
N LEU A 69 -3.16 10.80 17.59
CA LEU A 69 -2.89 11.25 18.97
C LEU A 69 -4.08 11.04 19.92
N LEU A 70 -5.30 11.31 19.47
CA LEU A 70 -6.52 11.10 20.27
C LEU A 70 -6.69 9.64 20.69
N HIS A 71 -6.20 8.71 19.88
CA HIS A 71 -6.25 7.28 20.14
C HIS A 71 -4.89 6.70 20.57
N LYS A 72 -4.04 7.51 21.22
CA LYS A 72 -2.70 7.11 21.70
C LYS A 72 -2.70 5.87 22.58
N GLU A 73 -3.76 5.66 23.35
CA GLU A 73 -3.91 4.48 24.21
C GLU A 73 -3.86 3.16 23.42
N LYS A 74 -4.38 3.17 22.18
CA LYS A 74 -4.38 1.99 21.29
C LYS A 74 -3.04 1.74 20.61
N TRP A 75 -2.05 2.63 20.76
CA TRP A 75 -0.74 2.48 20.12
C TRP A 75 0.02 1.24 20.60
N LYS A 76 -0.08 0.89 21.89
CA LYS A 76 0.61 -0.29 22.45
C LYS A 76 0.03 -1.60 21.91
N GLN A 77 -1.30 -1.70 21.84
CA GLN A 77 -1.99 -2.86 21.27
C GLN A 77 -1.65 -3.04 19.78
N ASN A 78 -1.55 -1.95 19.03
CA ASN A 78 -1.13 -2.00 17.64
C ASN A 78 0.34 -2.41 17.51
N ALA A 79 1.24 -1.86 18.32
CA ALA A 79 2.67 -2.20 18.29
C ALA A 79 2.93 -3.70 18.51
N GLU A 80 2.21 -4.34 19.43
CA GLU A 80 2.28 -5.78 19.65
C GLU A 80 1.74 -6.57 18.44
N CYS A 81 0.65 -6.11 17.83
CA CYS A 81 0.10 -6.70 16.60
C CYS A 81 1.12 -6.65 15.44
N TRP A 82 1.82 -5.51 15.28
CA TRP A 82 2.86 -5.35 14.25
C TRP A 82 4.03 -6.31 14.44
N LYS A 83 4.48 -6.52 15.69
CA LYS A 83 5.56 -7.47 16.00
C LYS A 83 5.19 -8.89 15.54
N ASN A 84 3.94 -9.30 15.72
CA ASN A 84 3.47 -10.64 15.36
C ASN A 84 3.19 -10.79 13.83
N LEU A 85 2.84 -9.70 13.15
CA LEU A 85 2.57 -9.70 11.70
C LEU A 85 3.83 -9.59 10.83
N ARG A 86 4.88 -8.91 11.32
CA ARG A 86 6.13 -8.63 10.59
C ARG A 86 6.83 -9.92 10.15
N MET A 87 6.76 -10.99 10.94
CA MET A 87 7.49 -12.24 10.72
C MET A 87 6.92 -13.12 9.58
N ARG A 88 5.63 -13.01 9.22
CA ARG A 88 4.98 -13.99 8.32
C ARG A 88 4.49 -13.43 6.99
N LYS A 89 4.32 -12.10 6.87
CA LYS A 89 3.65 -11.49 5.70
C LYS A 89 4.56 -10.68 4.78
N PHE A 90 5.72 -10.21 5.27
CA PHE A 90 6.66 -9.45 4.45
C PHE A 90 7.33 -10.31 3.37
N GLY A 91 7.69 -11.56 3.67
CA GLY A 91 8.27 -12.48 2.69
C GLY A 91 7.33 -12.74 1.51
N ILE A 92 6.05 -13.00 1.78
CA ILE A 92 5.05 -13.31 0.73
C ILE A 92 4.73 -12.06 -0.11
N ILE A 93 4.64 -10.88 0.50
CA ILE A 93 4.37 -9.64 -0.24
C ILE A 93 5.58 -9.24 -1.09
N SER A 94 6.79 -9.35 -0.54
CA SER A 94 8.04 -9.10 -1.28
C SER A 94 8.20 -10.06 -2.45
N LEU A 95 7.87 -11.34 -2.27
CA LEU A 95 7.94 -12.36 -3.32
C LEU A 95 6.94 -12.12 -4.45
N ILE A 96 5.70 -11.73 -4.13
CA ILE A 96 4.69 -11.37 -5.14
C ILE A 96 5.11 -10.11 -5.90
N LEU A 97 5.60 -9.08 -5.20
CA LEU A 97 6.03 -7.84 -5.82
C LEU A 97 7.25 -8.05 -6.72
N GLY A 98 8.23 -8.84 -6.26
CA GLY A 98 9.40 -9.22 -7.04
C GLY A 98 9.03 -10.02 -8.29
N LEU A 99 8.11 -10.99 -8.18
CA LEU A 99 7.64 -11.75 -9.34
C LEU A 99 6.95 -10.84 -10.37
N LEU A 100 6.18 -9.85 -9.90
CA LEU A 100 5.51 -8.89 -10.77
C LEU A 100 6.49 -8.01 -11.55
N ILE A 101 7.50 -7.49 -10.85
CA ILE A 101 8.56 -6.70 -11.44
C ILE A 101 9.35 -7.55 -12.44
N ALA A 102 9.65 -8.81 -12.12
CA ALA A 102 10.35 -9.73 -13.02
C ALA A 102 9.53 -10.01 -14.30
N VAL A 103 8.22 -10.21 -14.20
CA VAL A 103 7.34 -10.39 -15.37
C VAL A 103 7.30 -9.13 -16.24
N LEU A 104 7.20 -7.94 -15.63
CA LEU A 104 7.23 -6.67 -16.37
C LEU A 104 8.56 -6.45 -17.08
N ILE A 105 9.68 -6.77 -16.43
CA ILE A 105 11.03 -6.69 -17.02
C ILE A 105 11.16 -7.69 -18.17
N ALA A 106 10.70 -8.93 -18.01
CA ALA A 106 10.75 -9.94 -19.07
C ALA A 106 9.93 -9.53 -20.30
N LEU A 107 8.75 -8.95 -20.09
CA LEU A 107 7.92 -8.40 -21.17
C LEU A 107 8.60 -7.21 -21.85
N TYR A 108 9.22 -6.31 -21.09
CA TYR A 108 9.97 -5.18 -21.62
C TYR A 108 11.19 -5.61 -22.45
N LEU A 109 11.97 -6.58 -21.96
CA LEU A 109 13.13 -7.11 -22.68
C LEU A 109 12.71 -7.81 -23.98
N ARG A 110 11.59 -8.55 -23.97
CA ARG A 110 11.02 -9.16 -25.17
C ARG A 110 10.48 -8.14 -26.19
N MET A 111 10.08 -6.95 -25.76
CA MET A 111 9.69 -5.87 -26.68
C MET A 111 10.88 -5.18 -27.34
N LYS A 112 12.07 -5.25 -26.73
CA LYS A 112 13.29 -4.57 -27.20
C LYS A 112 14.17 -5.44 -28.11
N ILE A 113 14.06 -6.77 -27.99
CA ILE A 113 14.68 -7.79 -28.85
C ILE A 113 13.75 -8.03 -30.04
#